data_AF-A0A957BEB9-F1
#
_entry.id   AF-A0A957BEB9-F1
#
_cell.length_a   1.000
_cell.length_b   1.000
_cell.length_c   1.000
_cell.angle_alpha   90.00
_cell.angle_beta   90.00
_cell.angle_gamma   90.00
#
_symmetry.space_group_name_H-M   'P 1'
#
loop_
_entity.id
_entity.type
_entity.pdbx_description
1 polymer ?
#
loop_
_entity_poly.entity_id
_entity_poly.type
_entity_poly.pdbx_seq_one_letter_code
_entity_poly.pdbx_strand_id
1 'polypeptide(L)'
;MTDPLITDLGTVAEVAKAHQDTFEVMQHMLQLDDDIDDARLDAFIDELAAPIVAAIDCTQCANCCRSLTVYLTEHDASRLGQHMGMTAAEFETGYVDRKSAQAVEEWGCFAQQPCALLNGTLCGVYEARPESCRMYPQFTPDFRWLLADMIEGAPLCPIILNVLLNLQPMVDAGIDKYL
;
A
#
# COMPACT_ATOMS: atom_id res chain seq x y z
N MET A 1 -18.45 -1.39 -19.55
CA MET A 1 -17.89 -0.03 -19.57
C MET A 1 -17.29 0.15 -18.20
N THR A 2 -15.98 0.18 -18.08
CA THR A 2 -15.31 0.41 -16.79
C THR A 2 -15.62 1.84 -16.37
N ASP A 3 -16.18 2.01 -15.17
CA ASP A 3 -16.40 3.32 -14.60
C ASP A 3 -15.07 4.09 -14.51
N PRO A 4 -15.09 5.43 -14.62
CA PRO A 4 -13.87 6.22 -14.53
C PRO A 4 -13.18 6.02 -13.18
N LEU A 5 -11.85 5.91 -13.19
CA LEU A 5 -11.06 5.74 -11.96
C LEU A 5 -11.22 6.95 -11.04
N ILE A 6 -11.43 6.68 -9.75
CA ILE A 6 -11.59 7.70 -8.71
C ILE A 6 -10.21 8.10 -8.19
N THR A 7 -9.76 9.33 -8.48
CA THR A 7 -8.41 9.80 -8.10
C THR A 7 -8.39 11.02 -7.19
N ASP A 8 -9.50 11.73 -7.05
CA ASP A 8 -9.61 12.86 -6.11
C ASP A 8 -9.59 12.34 -4.67
N LEU A 9 -8.65 12.82 -3.84
CA LEU A 9 -8.42 12.26 -2.51
C LEU A 9 -9.62 12.42 -1.55
N GLY A 10 -10.39 13.51 -1.68
CA GLY A 10 -11.59 13.70 -0.88
C GLY A 10 -12.64 12.66 -1.23
N THR A 11 -12.89 12.48 -2.53
CA THR A 11 -13.80 11.48 -3.07
C THR A 11 -13.34 10.05 -2.72
N VAL A 12 -12.04 9.76 -2.82
CA VAL A 12 -11.46 8.45 -2.45
C VAL A 12 -11.78 8.11 -1.01
N ALA A 13 -11.52 9.03 -0.07
CA ALA A 13 -11.78 8.80 1.35
C ALA A 13 -13.28 8.60 1.64
N GLU A 14 -14.15 9.39 1.00
CA GLU A 14 -15.61 9.27 1.16
C GLU A 14 -16.14 7.96 0.61
N VAL A 15 -15.72 7.57 -0.60
CA VAL A 15 -16.17 6.34 -1.26
C VAL A 15 -15.63 5.10 -0.53
N ALA A 16 -14.36 5.10 -0.12
CA ALA A 16 -13.80 4.00 0.67
C ALA A 16 -14.59 3.78 1.96
N LYS A 17 -14.91 4.87 2.69
CA LYS A 17 -15.73 4.80 3.90
C LYS A 17 -17.13 4.28 3.63
N ALA A 18 -17.75 4.68 2.52
CA ALA A 18 -19.08 4.22 2.14
C ALA A 18 -19.12 2.72 1.78
N HIS A 19 -18.00 2.14 1.36
CA HIS A 19 -17.87 0.73 0.97
C HIS A 19 -17.19 -0.14 2.05
N GLN A 20 -16.89 0.41 3.23
CA GLN A 20 -16.13 -0.30 4.26
C GLN A 20 -16.77 -1.65 4.63
N ASP A 21 -18.04 -1.65 5.03
CA ASP A 21 -18.78 -2.89 5.38
C ASP A 21 -18.79 -3.89 4.22
N THR A 22 -18.92 -3.40 2.98
CA THR A 22 -18.93 -4.22 1.77
C THR A 22 -17.59 -4.89 1.54
N PHE A 23 -16.48 -4.17 1.71
CA PHE A 23 -15.15 -4.74 1.58
C PHE A 23 -14.83 -5.74 2.69
N GLU A 24 -15.29 -5.50 3.93
CA GLU A 24 -15.15 -6.45 5.04
C GLU A 24 -15.90 -7.77 4.74
N VAL A 25 -17.10 -7.69 4.14
CA VAL A 25 -17.82 -8.88 3.67
C VAL A 25 -17.04 -9.62 2.58
N MET A 26 -16.51 -8.90 1.57
CA MET A 26 -15.67 -9.51 0.53
C MET A 26 -14.43 -10.19 1.12
N GLN A 27 -13.78 -9.57 2.11
CA GLN A 27 -12.66 -10.17 2.81
C GLN A 27 -13.05 -11.50 3.45
N HIS A 28 -14.16 -11.54 4.19
CA HIS A 28 -14.64 -12.78 4.79
C HIS A 28 -14.99 -13.84 3.76
N MET A 29 -15.60 -13.46 2.63
CA MET A 29 -15.91 -14.39 1.54
C MET A 29 -14.63 -15.04 1.00
N LEU A 30 -13.62 -14.23 0.66
CA LEU A 30 -12.35 -14.74 0.14
C LEU A 30 -11.56 -15.53 1.17
N GLN A 31 -11.59 -15.15 2.45
CA GLN A 31 -10.87 -15.86 3.50
C GLN A 31 -11.44 -17.26 3.80
N LEU A 32 -12.76 -17.41 3.69
CA LEU A 32 -13.47 -18.67 3.96
C LEU A 32 -13.56 -19.59 2.74
N ASP A 33 -13.13 -19.12 1.57
CA ASP A 33 -13.16 -19.89 0.33
C ASP A 33 -11.89 -20.74 0.19
N ASP A 34 -11.97 -21.97 0.66
CA ASP A 34 -10.88 -22.96 0.60
C ASP A 34 -10.73 -23.61 -0.80
N ASP A 35 -11.66 -23.36 -1.73
CA ASP A 35 -11.62 -23.93 -3.09
C ASP A 35 -10.70 -23.13 -4.03
N ILE A 36 -10.39 -21.88 -3.65
CA ILE A 36 -9.50 -20.99 -4.39
C ILE A 36 -8.06 -21.12 -3.88
N ASP A 37 -7.17 -21.57 -4.76
CA ASP A 37 -5.72 -21.54 -4.54
C ASP A 37 -5.18 -20.10 -4.53
N ASP A 38 -4.33 -19.78 -3.56
CA ASP A 38 -3.75 -18.45 -3.38
C ASP A 38 -2.89 -18.01 -4.57
N ALA A 39 -2.18 -18.93 -5.25
CA ALA A 39 -1.38 -18.57 -6.42
C ALA A 39 -2.25 -18.14 -7.62
N ARG A 40 -3.40 -18.81 -7.83
CA ARG A 40 -4.40 -18.40 -8.82
C ARG A 40 -5.06 -17.08 -8.46
N LEU A 41 -5.37 -16.87 -7.18
CA LEU A 41 -5.93 -15.61 -6.70
C LEU A 41 -4.94 -14.46 -6.93
N ASP A 42 -3.68 -14.61 -6.54
CA ASP A 42 -2.64 -13.60 -6.74
C ASP A 42 -2.47 -13.26 -8.23
N ALA A 43 -2.39 -14.27 -9.11
CA ALA A 43 -2.25 -14.05 -10.54
C ALA A 43 -3.43 -13.24 -11.12
N PHE A 44 -4.64 -13.54 -10.68
CA PHE A 44 -5.83 -12.79 -11.08
C PHE A 44 -5.83 -11.35 -10.57
N ILE A 45 -5.42 -11.14 -9.32
CA ILE A 45 -5.32 -9.81 -8.72
C ILE A 45 -4.26 -8.96 -9.44
N ASP A 46 -3.14 -9.56 -9.82
CA ASP A 46 -2.11 -8.88 -10.64
C ASP A 46 -2.69 -8.42 -11.99
N GLU A 47 -3.44 -9.30 -12.67
CA GLU A 47 -4.10 -8.96 -13.94
C GLU A 47 -5.14 -7.84 -13.77
N LEU A 48 -5.92 -7.88 -12.69
CA LEU A 48 -6.93 -6.87 -12.36
C LEU A 48 -6.29 -5.52 -12.01
N ALA A 49 -5.22 -5.52 -11.21
CA ALA A 49 -4.58 -4.32 -10.69
C ALA A 49 -3.69 -3.63 -11.72
N ALA A 50 -3.04 -4.39 -12.62
CA ALA A 50 -2.10 -3.86 -13.61
C ALA A 50 -2.64 -2.65 -14.42
N PRO A 51 -3.85 -2.68 -15.03
CA PRO A 51 -4.37 -1.52 -15.77
C PRO A 51 -4.67 -0.32 -14.86
N ILE A 52 -5.05 -0.55 -13.59
CA ILE A 52 -5.36 0.51 -12.62
C ILE A 52 -4.07 1.19 -12.16
N VAL A 53 -3.07 0.40 -11.79
CA VAL A 53 -1.72 0.88 -11.41
C VAL A 53 -1.10 1.68 -12.55
N ALA A 54 -1.23 1.23 -13.79
CA ALA A 54 -0.69 1.93 -14.95
C ALA A 54 -1.41 3.27 -15.24
N ALA A 55 -2.68 3.41 -14.84
CA ALA A 55 -3.49 4.59 -15.14
C ALA A 55 -3.40 5.69 -14.07
N ILE A 56 -2.86 5.39 -12.88
CA ILE A 56 -2.79 6.33 -11.75
C ILE A 56 -1.32 6.63 -11.42
N ASP A 57 -0.91 7.89 -11.62
CA ASP A 57 0.42 8.33 -11.23
C ASP A 57 0.51 8.53 -9.70
N CYS A 58 1.09 7.55 -9.02
CA CYS A 58 1.26 7.56 -7.56
C CYS A 58 2.23 8.65 -7.05
N THR A 59 2.95 9.35 -7.94
CA THR A 59 3.88 10.42 -7.57
C THR A 59 3.21 11.80 -7.41
N GLN A 60 1.90 11.90 -7.72
CA GLN A 60 1.18 13.17 -7.70
C GLN A 60 0.58 13.52 -6.34
N CYS A 61 0.16 12.53 -5.53
CA CYS A 61 -0.65 12.81 -4.34
C CYS A 61 0.16 12.88 -3.03
N ALA A 62 1.23 12.10 -2.91
CA ALA A 62 2.04 11.92 -1.70
C ALA A 62 1.26 11.54 -0.42
N ASN A 63 0.03 11.03 -0.55
CA ASN A 63 -0.84 10.81 0.61
C ASN A 63 -0.24 9.75 1.56
N CYS A 64 0.37 8.69 1.01
CA CYS A 64 1.12 7.71 1.78
C CYS A 64 2.31 8.33 2.53
N CYS A 65 3.10 9.19 1.89
CA CYS A 65 4.24 9.87 2.52
C CYS A 65 3.84 10.84 3.64
N ARG A 66 2.58 11.32 3.65
CA ARG A 66 2.06 12.22 4.68
C ARG A 66 1.46 11.48 5.87
N SER A 67 0.95 10.27 5.65
CA SER A 67 0.02 9.63 6.58
C SER A 67 0.48 8.27 7.09
N LEU A 68 1.33 7.55 6.37
CA LEU A 68 1.79 6.22 6.79
C LEU A 68 3.07 6.31 7.63
N THR A 69 3.11 5.48 8.66
CA THR A 69 4.36 5.07 9.29
C THR A 69 5.10 4.16 8.32
N VAL A 70 6.31 4.55 7.93
CA VAL A 70 7.15 3.75 7.04
C VAL A 70 8.16 2.99 7.87
N TYR A 71 8.02 1.67 7.90
CA TYR A 71 9.01 0.77 8.49
C TYR A 71 10.21 0.60 7.57
N LEU A 72 11.37 0.45 8.21
CA LEU A 72 12.69 0.43 7.62
C LEU A 72 13.40 -0.84 8.07
N THR A 73 14.22 -1.38 7.18
CA THR A 73 15.23 -2.37 7.52
C THR A 73 16.58 -1.71 7.78
N GLU A 74 17.53 -2.48 8.34
CA GLU A 74 18.93 -2.04 8.45
C GLU A 74 19.53 -1.72 7.07
N HIS A 75 19.14 -2.50 6.05
CA HIS A 75 19.57 -2.27 4.67
C HIS A 75 19.01 -0.95 4.11
N ASP A 76 17.76 -0.61 4.44
CA ASP A 76 17.18 0.69 4.06
C ASP A 76 17.96 1.85 4.68
N ALA A 77 18.29 1.77 5.97
CA ALA A 77 19.05 2.81 6.65
C ALA A 77 20.45 2.98 6.06
N SER A 78 21.13 1.88 5.72
CA SER A 78 22.42 1.92 5.03
C SER A 78 22.32 2.58 3.65
N ARG A 79 21.35 2.15 2.83
CA ARG A 79 21.09 2.68 1.48
C ARG A 79 20.74 4.17 1.50
N LEU A 80 19.87 4.58 2.42
CA LEU A 80 19.44 5.98 2.57
C LEU A 80 20.58 6.85 3.09
N GLY A 81 21.31 6.38 4.11
CA GLY A 81 22.50 7.07 4.61
C GLY A 81 23.52 7.32 3.50
N GLN A 82 23.89 6.28 2.75
CA GLN A 82 24.83 6.40 1.63
C GLN A 82 24.35 7.41 0.58
N HIS A 83 23.07 7.36 0.20
CA HIS A 83 22.52 8.29 -0.79
C HIS A 83 22.52 9.75 -0.31
N MET A 84 22.35 9.96 1.00
CA MET A 84 22.35 11.28 1.63
C MET A 84 23.76 11.78 2.01
N GLY A 85 24.81 11.00 1.73
CA GLY A 85 26.18 11.33 2.12
C GLY A 85 26.44 11.22 3.63
N MET A 86 25.67 10.37 4.32
CA MET A 86 25.76 10.09 5.75
C MET A 86 26.20 8.64 5.98
N THR A 87 26.80 8.36 7.14
CA THR A 87 26.94 6.97 7.60
C THR A 87 25.59 6.40 8.05
N ALA A 88 25.47 5.07 8.06
CA ALA A 88 24.25 4.41 8.56
C ALA A 88 23.91 4.82 9.99
N ALA A 89 24.92 4.97 10.87
CA ALA A 89 24.71 5.39 12.26
C ALA A 89 24.21 6.84 12.39
N GLU A 90 24.72 7.76 11.56
CA GLU A 90 24.24 9.14 11.51
C GLU A 90 22.80 9.21 10.99
N PHE A 91 22.48 8.41 9.96
CA PHE A 91 21.12 8.30 9.43
C PHE A 91 20.16 7.73 10.48
N GLU A 92 20.54 6.63 11.14
CA GLU A 92 19.75 6.01 12.20
C GLU A 92 19.44 7.00 13.31
N THR A 93 20.47 7.72 13.79
CA THR A 93 20.33 8.73 14.85
C THR A 93 19.41 9.89 14.44
N GLY A 94 19.47 10.32 13.17
CA GLY A 94 18.74 11.49 12.69
C GLY A 94 17.30 11.21 12.21
N TYR A 95 17.04 10.00 11.71
CA TYR A 95 15.83 9.71 10.93
C TYR A 95 15.04 8.49 11.40
N VAL A 96 15.58 7.64 12.28
CA VAL A 96 14.96 6.35 12.64
C VAL A 96 14.49 6.34 14.10
N ASP A 97 13.23 5.96 14.33
CA ASP A 97 12.71 5.62 15.64
C ASP A 97 12.74 4.09 15.84
N ARG A 98 13.79 3.62 16.51
CA ARG A 98 13.94 2.20 16.90
C ARG A 98 12.98 1.80 18.02
N LYS A 99 12.61 2.74 18.89
CA LYS A 99 11.86 2.44 20.13
C LYS A 99 10.41 2.15 19.81
N SER A 100 9.77 3.00 19.00
CA SER A 100 8.38 2.79 18.59
C SER A 100 8.24 1.55 17.71
N ALA A 101 9.21 1.30 16.82
CA ALA A 101 9.22 0.12 15.96
C ALA A 101 9.33 -1.20 16.75
N GLN A 102 10.16 -1.25 17.80
CA GLN A 102 10.29 -2.45 18.63
C GLN A 102 8.99 -2.88 19.32
N ALA A 103 8.04 -1.96 19.56
CA ALA A 103 6.75 -2.30 20.16
C ALA A 103 5.88 -3.17 19.24
N VAL A 104 6.18 -3.21 17.95
CA VAL A 104 5.52 -4.02 16.92
C VAL A 104 6.50 -4.98 16.23
N GLU A 105 7.61 -5.30 16.90
CA GLU A 105 8.63 -6.26 16.43
C GLU A 105 9.35 -5.85 15.12
N GLU A 106 9.32 -4.57 14.77
CA GLU A 106 9.99 -4.02 13.58
C GLU A 106 11.39 -3.47 13.89
N TRP A 107 12.28 -3.46 12.89
CA TRP A 107 13.65 -2.95 13.09
C TRP A 107 13.65 -1.46 13.44
N GLY A 108 13.00 -0.65 12.63
CA GLY A 108 12.91 0.81 12.80
C GLY A 108 11.80 1.39 11.93
N CYS A 109 11.34 2.59 12.25
CA CYS A 109 10.48 3.37 11.36
C CYS A 109 11.02 4.80 11.22
N PHE A 110 10.52 5.57 10.26
CA PHE A 110 10.86 6.99 10.21
C PHE A 110 10.39 7.70 11.49
N ALA A 111 11.28 8.48 12.09
CA ALA A 111 11.02 9.19 13.35
C ALA A 111 10.05 10.39 13.20
N GLN A 112 9.76 10.83 11.98
CA GLN A 112 8.89 11.98 11.70
C GLN A 112 7.78 11.63 10.74
N GLN A 113 6.58 12.15 11.02
CA GLN A 113 5.41 12.10 10.16
C GLN A 113 4.78 13.50 10.05
N PRO A 114 4.54 14.07 8.84
CA PRO A 114 4.88 13.56 7.51
C PRO A 114 6.36 13.19 7.33
N CYS A 115 6.66 12.28 6.41
CA CYS A 115 8.02 11.81 6.16
C CYS A 115 8.99 12.99 5.94
N ALA A 116 10.10 13.02 6.69
CA ALA A 116 11.10 14.08 6.61
C ALA A 116 11.79 14.20 5.23
N LEU A 117 11.69 13.15 4.40
CA LEU A 117 12.27 13.10 3.06
C LEU A 117 11.29 13.53 1.97
N LEU A 118 10.07 13.94 2.31
CA LEU A 118 9.08 14.40 1.35
C LEU A 118 9.40 15.83 0.86
N ASN A 119 9.49 16.01 -0.46
CA ASN A 119 9.68 17.30 -1.12
C ASN A 119 8.48 17.60 -2.05
N GLY A 120 7.54 18.41 -1.56
CA GLY A 120 6.29 18.67 -2.27
C GLY A 120 5.42 17.42 -2.32
N THR A 121 5.32 16.80 -3.49
CA THR A 121 4.59 15.54 -3.72
C THR A 121 5.51 14.35 -4.03
N LEU A 122 6.83 14.58 -4.11
CA LEU A 122 7.80 13.56 -4.48
C LEU A 122 8.81 13.35 -3.34
N CYS A 123 9.31 12.12 -3.20
CA CYS A 123 10.41 11.86 -2.28
C CYS A 123 11.70 12.56 -2.77
N GLY A 124 12.37 13.31 -1.88
CA GLY A 124 13.65 13.94 -2.16
C GLY A 124 14.79 12.95 -2.41
N VAL A 125 14.59 11.68 -2.06
CA VAL A 125 15.52 10.57 -2.31
C VAL A 125 14.82 9.43 -3.07
N TYR A 126 14.00 9.76 -4.07
CA TYR A 126 13.12 8.80 -4.76
C TYR A 126 13.82 7.50 -5.20
N GLU A 127 15.05 7.61 -5.71
CA GLU A 127 15.88 6.48 -6.16
C GLU A 127 16.42 5.60 -5.02
N ALA A 128 16.50 6.14 -3.80
CA ALA A 128 16.98 5.44 -2.60
C ALA A 128 15.87 5.10 -1.60
N ARG A 129 14.59 5.33 -1.96
CA ARG A 129 13.43 5.02 -1.11
C ARG A 129 13.53 3.64 -0.44
N PRO A 130 13.00 3.51 0.78
CA PRO A 130 12.86 2.22 1.46
C PRO A 130 12.10 1.20 0.62
N GLU A 131 12.30 -0.09 0.90
CA GLU A 131 11.60 -1.15 0.17
C GLU A 131 10.08 -1.05 0.32
N SER A 132 9.59 -0.79 1.53
CA SER A 132 8.18 -0.55 1.82
C SER A 132 7.58 0.57 0.96
N CYS A 133 8.32 1.65 0.71
CA CYS A 133 7.89 2.74 -0.17
C CYS A 133 7.92 2.41 -1.67
N ARG A 134 8.70 1.41 -2.10
CA ARG A 134 8.76 0.96 -3.50
C ARG A 134 7.63 0.01 -3.82
N MET A 135 7.32 -0.86 -2.87
CA MET A 135 6.29 -1.89 -3.04
C MET A 135 4.87 -1.33 -2.85
N TYR A 136 4.71 -0.22 -2.13
CA TYR A 136 3.37 0.33 -1.86
C TYR A 136 2.69 0.97 -3.10
N PRO A 137 1.41 0.65 -3.38
CA PRO A 137 0.59 -0.38 -2.73
C PRO A 137 0.95 -1.78 -3.26
N GLN A 138 1.08 -2.74 -2.34
CA GLN A 138 1.38 -4.13 -2.67
C GLN A 138 0.11 -4.97 -2.53
N PHE A 139 -0.33 -5.62 -3.61
CA PHE A 139 -1.49 -6.51 -3.58
C PHE A 139 -1.08 -7.98 -3.43
N THR A 140 0.08 -8.36 -3.97
CA THR A 140 0.55 -9.74 -4.07
C THR A 140 2.05 -9.82 -3.70
N PRO A 141 2.59 -11.00 -3.37
CA PRO A 141 1.87 -12.25 -3.12
C PRO A 141 1.01 -12.18 -1.85
N ASP A 142 0.24 -13.23 -1.58
CA ASP A 142 -0.55 -13.40 -0.36
C ASP A 142 -1.72 -12.41 -0.25
N PHE A 143 -2.40 -12.11 -1.37
CA PHE A 143 -3.49 -11.13 -1.41
C PHE A 143 -4.57 -11.40 -0.36
N ARG A 144 -4.92 -12.66 -0.12
CA ARG A 144 -5.90 -13.08 0.90
C ARG A 144 -5.54 -12.55 2.30
N TRP A 145 -4.24 -12.51 2.62
CA TRP A 145 -3.71 -12.05 3.90
C TRP A 145 -3.54 -10.52 3.93
N LEU A 146 -3.13 -9.92 2.82
CA LEU A 146 -2.95 -8.47 2.68
C LEU A 146 -4.27 -7.69 2.56
N LEU A 147 -5.38 -8.37 2.26
CA LEU A 147 -6.66 -7.72 1.98
C LEU A 147 -7.14 -6.82 3.13
N ALA A 148 -6.91 -7.20 4.38
CA ALA A 148 -7.21 -6.35 5.53
C ALA A 148 -6.48 -5.00 5.45
N ASP A 149 -5.17 -5.04 5.20
CA ASP A 149 -4.31 -3.85 5.06
C ASP A 149 -4.72 -3.01 3.84
N MET A 150 -5.16 -3.65 2.75
CA MET A 150 -5.70 -2.95 1.60
C MET A 150 -7.00 -2.23 1.94
N ILE A 151 -7.91 -2.86 2.68
CA ILE A 151 -9.17 -2.23 3.09
C ILE A 151 -8.89 -1.01 3.98
N GLU A 152 -7.98 -1.15 4.94
CA GLU A 152 -7.53 -0.02 5.78
C GLU A 152 -6.84 1.09 4.97
N GLY A 153 -6.10 0.71 3.92
CA GLY A 153 -5.43 1.63 3.00
C GLY A 153 -6.32 2.28 1.95
N ALA A 154 -7.54 1.77 1.72
CA ALA A 154 -8.44 2.23 0.66
C ALA A 154 -8.84 3.72 0.78
N PRO A 155 -9.10 4.28 1.98
CA PRO A 155 -9.39 5.70 2.14
C PRO A 155 -8.17 6.60 1.83
N LEU A 156 -6.97 6.03 1.81
CA LEU A 156 -5.72 6.75 1.60
C LEU A 156 -5.27 6.73 0.14
N CYS A 157 -5.38 5.58 -0.52
CA CYS A 157 -4.75 5.32 -1.81
C CYS A 157 -5.79 5.13 -2.92
N PRO A 158 -5.80 5.99 -3.95
CA PRO A 158 -6.66 5.82 -5.11
C PRO A 158 -6.51 4.46 -5.80
N ILE A 159 -5.27 3.95 -5.90
CA ILE A 159 -5.00 2.66 -6.54
C ILE A 159 -5.69 1.54 -5.78
N ILE A 160 -5.53 1.49 -4.45
CA ILE A 160 -6.15 0.48 -3.60
C ILE A 160 -7.67 0.53 -3.73
N LEU A 161 -8.27 1.72 -3.57
CA LEU A 161 -9.73 1.86 -3.68
C LEU A 161 -10.25 1.33 -5.03
N ASN A 162 -9.65 1.75 -6.14
CA ASN A 162 -10.14 1.34 -7.45
C ASN A 162 -9.99 -0.17 -7.67
N VAL A 163 -8.91 -0.80 -7.17
CA VAL A 163 -8.77 -2.27 -7.23
C VAL A 163 -9.91 -2.95 -6.46
N LEU A 164 -10.17 -2.53 -5.22
CA LEU A 164 -11.22 -3.12 -4.39
C LEU A 164 -12.62 -2.92 -4.99
N LEU A 165 -12.91 -1.74 -5.55
CA LEU A 165 -14.18 -1.47 -6.23
C LEU A 165 -14.40 -2.35 -7.48
N ASN A 166 -13.33 -2.68 -8.21
CA ASN A 166 -13.43 -3.57 -9.37
C ASN A 166 -13.49 -5.05 -8.98
N LEU A 167 -12.85 -5.42 -7.86
CA LEU A 167 -12.87 -6.79 -7.35
C LEU A 167 -14.22 -7.16 -6.72
N GLN A 168 -14.81 -6.26 -5.93
CA GLN A 168 -16.05 -6.48 -5.19
C GLN A 168 -17.17 -7.16 -6.00
N PRO A 169 -17.61 -6.64 -7.16
CA PRO A 169 -18.70 -7.26 -7.91
C PRO A 169 -18.34 -8.64 -8.48
N MET A 170 -17.05 -8.95 -8.66
CA MET A 170 -16.59 -10.26 -9.12
C MET A 170 -16.70 -11.29 -8.00
N VAL A 171 -16.34 -10.90 -6.77
CA VAL A 171 -16.53 -11.73 -5.58
C VAL A 171 -18.01 -11.97 -5.29
N ASP A 172 -18.84 -10.93 -5.33
CA ASP A 172 -20.29 -11.03 -5.13
C ASP A 172 -20.96 -11.96 -6.16
N ALA A 173 -20.41 -12.02 -7.38
CA ALA A 173 -20.90 -12.89 -8.45
C ALA A 173 -20.35 -14.33 -8.37
N GLY A 174 -19.44 -14.62 -7.45
CA GLY A 174 -18.63 -15.84 -7.39
C GLY A 174 -17.36 -15.70 -8.24
N ILE A 175 -16.23 -15.48 -7.57
CA ILE A 175 -14.94 -15.15 -8.20
C ILE A 175 -14.38 -16.29 -9.07
N ASP A 176 -14.75 -17.55 -8.82
CA ASP A 176 -14.35 -18.72 -9.62
C ASP A 176 -14.65 -18.61 -11.12
N LYS A 177 -15.61 -17.75 -11.50
CA LYS A 177 -15.96 -17.51 -12.90
C LYS A 177 -14.91 -16.69 -13.65
N TYR A 178 -14.01 -16.06 -12.91
CA TYR A 178 -13.00 -15.13 -13.41
C TYR A 178 -11.57 -15.67 -13.23
N LEU A 179 -11.38 -16.71 -12.40
CA LEU A 179 -10.13 -17.45 -12.18
C LEU A 179 -9.94 -18.60 -13.17
#